data_AF-A0A7K1LTZ5-F1
#
_entry.id   AF-A0A7K1LTZ5-F1
#
_cell.length_a   1.000
_cell.length_b   1.000
_cell.length_c   1.000
_cell.angle_alpha   90.00
_cell.angle_beta   90.00
_cell.angle_gamma   90.00
#
_symmetry.space_group_name_H-M   'P 1'
#
loop_
_entity.id
_entity.type
_entity.pdbx_description
1 polymer ?
#
loop_
_entity_poly.entity_id
_entity_poly.type
_entity_poly.pdbx_seq_one_letter_code
_entity_poly.pdbx_strand_id
1 'polypeptide(L)'
;AALTEGKRKDGAYLYPAMPYTSYHLIEREDADAIYAYLMAQEPIARPAPQTSLSFPFNVRMGLAGWNLLYGKSVRLQPEEGRSEAWKRGQYMVEVLGHCGECHTPRNLAGALEQDKRLSGGLLNGY
;
A
#
# COMPACT_ATOMS: atom_id res chain seq x y z
N ALA A 1 -6.43 -3.37 9.91
CA ALA A 1 -6.16 -4.78 9.55
C ALA A 1 -5.96 -4.96 8.04
N ALA A 2 -6.98 -5.25 7.21
CA ALA A 2 -6.71 -5.58 5.80
C ALA A 2 -6.11 -4.42 5.00
N LEU A 3 -6.72 -3.23 5.10
CA LEU A 3 -6.31 -2.03 4.37
C LEU A 3 -4.94 -1.49 4.79
N THR A 4 -4.63 -1.56 6.09
CA THR A 4 -3.48 -0.86 6.70
C THR A 4 -2.34 -1.77 7.17
N GLU A 5 -2.61 -3.06 7.36
CA GLU A 5 -1.64 -4.05 7.87
C GLU A 5 -1.47 -5.24 6.91
N GLY A 6 -2.24 -5.27 5.82
CA GLY A 6 -2.22 -6.39 4.88
C GLY A 6 -2.77 -7.69 5.49
N LYS A 7 -3.60 -7.64 6.54
CA LYS A 7 -4.11 -8.84 7.22
C LYS A 7 -5.60 -9.07 6.91
N ARG A 8 -5.91 -10.17 6.23
CA ARG A 8 -7.29 -10.58 5.90
C ARG A 8 -8.07 -10.98 7.15
N LYS A 9 -9.40 -11.02 7.03
CA LYS A 9 -10.30 -11.46 8.12
C LYS A 9 -10.02 -12.90 8.59
N ASP A 10 -9.54 -13.77 7.70
CA ASP A 10 -9.14 -15.14 8.01
C ASP A 10 -7.70 -15.26 8.56
N GLY A 11 -7.02 -14.13 8.81
CA GLY A 11 -5.68 -14.08 9.36
C GLY A 11 -4.55 -14.20 8.33
N ALA A 12 -4.85 -14.53 7.07
CA ALA A 12 -3.83 -14.61 6.03
C ALA A 12 -3.27 -13.23 5.63
N TYR A 13 -1.97 -13.16 5.36
CA TYR A 13 -1.32 -11.95 4.86
C TYR A 13 -1.59 -11.74 3.37
N LEU A 14 -1.87 -10.49 2.99
CA LEU A 14 -1.97 -10.00 1.62
C LEU A 14 -0.57 -9.80 1.03
N TYR A 15 -0.45 -10.04 -0.27
CA TYR A 15 0.73 -9.59 -1.02
C TYR A 15 0.70 -8.07 -1.12
N PRO A 16 1.85 -7.39 -1.07
CA PRO A 16 1.94 -5.94 -1.17
C PRO A 16 1.56 -5.38 -2.56
N ALA A 17 1.18 -6.25 -3.50
CA ALA A 17 0.45 -5.84 -4.71
C ALA A 17 -0.87 -5.13 -4.38
N MET A 18 -1.49 -5.48 -3.23
CA MET A 18 -2.43 -4.60 -2.58
C MET A 18 -1.62 -3.59 -1.75
N PRO A 19 -1.69 -2.27 -2.02
CA PRO A 19 -0.72 -1.30 -1.50
C PRO A 19 -1.00 -0.88 -0.04
N TYR A 20 -1.22 -1.86 0.85
CA TYR A 20 -1.43 -1.60 2.28
C TYR A 20 -0.21 -0.93 2.94
N THR A 21 0.98 -1.11 2.37
CA THR A 21 2.22 -0.48 2.85
C THR A 21 2.26 1.02 2.59
N SER A 22 1.46 1.52 1.65
CA SER A 22 1.22 2.96 1.43
C SER A 22 0.04 3.42 2.29
N TYR A 23 -1.04 2.64 2.31
CA TYR A 23 -2.26 2.98 3.06
C TYR A 23 -2.14 2.87 4.58
N HIS A 24 -1.02 2.40 5.15
CA HIS A 24 -0.86 2.32 6.61
C HIS A 24 -1.00 3.68 7.33
N LEU A 25 -0.85 4.78 6.59
CA LEU A 25 -1.01 6.17 7.06
C LEU A 25 -2.35 6.80 6.66
N ILE A 26 -3.29 6.04 6.10
CA ILE A 26 -4.61 6.57 5.74
C ILE A 26 -5.32 7.08 7.00
N GLU A 27 -5.91 8.27 6.90
CA GLU A 27 -6.76 8.79 7.97
C GLU A 27 -8.00 7.90 8.13
N ARG A 28 -8.49 7.78 9.36
CA ARG A 28 -9.58 6.85 9.65
C ARG A 28 -10.87 7.30 8.96
N GLU A 29 -11.08 8.60 8.95
CA GLU A 29 -12.21 9.29 8.35
C GLU A 29 -12.29 8.99 6.85
N ASP A 30 -11.16 9.05 6.15
CA ASP A 30 -11.07 8.74 4.72
C ASP A 30 -11.32 7.26 4.44
N ALA A 31 -10.73 6.36 5.24
CA ALA A 31 -10.95 4.92 5.09
C ALA A 31 -12.43 4.54 5.29
N ASP A 32 -13.08 5.12 6.30
CA ASP A 32 -14.49 4.89 6.60
C ASP A 32 -15.39 5.51 5.52
N ALA A 33 -15.05 6.70 4.99
CA ALA A 33 -15.78 7.33 3.90
C ALA A 33 -15.71 6.53 2.59
N ILE A 34 -14.51 6.05 2.21
CA ILE A 34 -14.32 5.19 1.04
C ILE A 34 -15.10 3.88 1.23
N TYR A 35 -15.03 3.26 2.42
CA TYR A 35 -15.79 2.06 2.72
C TYR A 35 -17.30 2.28 2.58
N ALA A 36 -17.84 3.34 3.19
CA ALA A 36 -19.25 3.68 3.11
C ALA A 36 -19.70 3.91 1.66
N TYR A 37 -18.90 4.63 0.87
CA TYR A 37 -19.20 4.85 -0.55
C TYR A 37 -19.25 3.55 -1.35
N LEU A 38 -18.26 2.66 -1.18
CA LEU A 38 -18.20 1.38 -1.88
C LEU A 38 -19.37 0.46 -1.49
N MET A 39 -19.75 0.46 -0.21
CA MET A 39 -20.87 -0.35 0.29
C MET A 39 -22.25 0.19 -0.14
N ALA A 40 -22.33 1.45 -0.55
CA ALA A 40 -23.58 2.06 -1.06
C ALA A 40 -23.84 1.73 -2.54
N GLN A 41 -22.84 1.22 -3.27
CA GLN A 41 -23.00 0.89 -4.68
C GLN A 41 -23.77 -0.43 -4.86
N GLU A 42 -24.49 -0.56 -5.97
CA GLU A 42 -25.16 -1.82 -6.32
C GLU A 42 -24.12 -2.93 -6.57
N PRO A 43 -24.20 -4.06 -5.86
CA PRO A 43 -23.22 -5.12 -6.01
C PRO A 43 -23.44 -5.87 -7.33
N ILE A 44 -22.37 -6.11 -8.08
CA ILE A 44 -22.39 -7.03 -9.21
C ILE A 44 -22.05 -8.44 -8.73
N ALA A 45 -22.85 -9.43 -9.13
CA ALA A 45 -22.58 -10.84 -8.83
C ALA A 45 -21.47 -11.40 -9.74
N ARG A 46 -20.23 -10.98 -9.50
CA ARG A 46 -19.03 -11.46 -10.22
C ARG A 46 -18.04 -12.08 -9.24
N PRO A 47 -17.75 -13.40 -9.34
CA PRO A 47 -16.76 -14.01 -8.48
C PRO A 47 -15.37 -13.43 -8.78
N ALA A 48 -14.63 -13.09 -7.71
CA ALA A 48 -13.23 -12.70 -7.84
C ALA A 48 -12.40 -13.90 -8.30
N PRO A 49 -11.42 -13.72 -9.22
CA PRO A 49 -10.48 -14.78 -9.57
C PRO A 49 -9.76 -15.31 -8.33
N GLN A 50 -9.57 -16.62 -8.25
CA GLN A 50 -8.75 -17.20 -7.19
C GLN A 50 -7.27 -16.89 -7.46
N THR A 51 -6.59 -16.30 -6.48
CA THR A 51 -5.15 -16.05 -6.56
C THR A 51 -4.40 -17.39 -6.57
N SER A 52 -3.72 -17.69 -7.66
CA SER A 52 -2.80 -18.83 -7.79
C SER A 52 -1.40 -18.29 -8.06
N LEU A 53 -0.47 -18.54 -7.14
CA LEU A 53 0.93 -18.13 -7.25
C LEU A 53 1.81 -19.36 -7.27
N SER A 54 2.84 -19.35 -8.11
CA SER A 54 3.87 -20.40 -8.14
C SER A 54 4.83 -20.26 -6.97
N PHE A 55 5.52 -21.35 -6.63
CA PHE A 55 6.65 -21.30 -5.71
C PHE A 55 7.71 -20.30 -6.20
N PRO A 56 8.36 -19.51 -5.30
CA PRO A 56 8.21 -19.51 -3.84
C PRO A 56 7.07 -18.61 -3.33
N PHE A 57 6.39 -17.89 -4.22
CA PHE A 57 5.37 -16.92 -3.87
C PHE A 57 4.08 -17.53 -3.34
N ASN A 58 3.91 -18.85 -3.27
CA ASN A 58 2.77 -19.48 -2.57
C ASN A 58 2.98 -19.62 -1.05
N VAL A 59 4.22 -19.46 -0.55
CA VAL A 59 4.55 -19.64 0.88
C VAL A 59 4.32 -18.34 1.65
N ARG A 60 3.12 -18.17 2.21
CA ARG A 60 2.70 -16.93 2.90
C ARG A 60 3.46 -16.62 4.20
N MET A 61 4.16 -17.56 4.83
CA MET A 61 4.96 -17.27 6.03
C MET A 61 6.08 -16.26 5.74
N GLY A 62 6.64 -16.27 4.53
CA GLY A 62 7.63 -15.27 4.13
C GLY A 62 7.08 -13.84 4.17
N LEU A 63 5.79 -13.67 3.91
CA LEU A 63 5.13 -12.36 4.01
C LEU A 63 5.03 -11.86 5.44
N ALA A 64 4.89 -12.72 6.45
CA ALA A 64 4.85 -12.28 7.83
C ALA A 64 6.17 -11.59 8.24
N GLY A 65 7.30 -12.21 7.89
CA GLY A 65 8.63 -11.64 8.09
C GLY A 65 8.86 -10.37 7.26
N TRP A 66 8.41 -10.37 6.00
CA TRP A 66 8.48 -9.20 5.13
C TRP A 66 7.66 -8.01 5.69
N ASN A 67 6.43 -8.25 6.15
CA ASN A 67 5.56 -7.23 6.73
C ASN A 67 6.16 -6.63 8.01
N LEU A 68 6.81 -7.45 8.84
CA LEU A 68 7.49 -6.96 10.04
C LEU A 68 8.59 -5.93 9.70
N LEU A 69 9.31 -6.14 8.59
CA LEU A 69 10.41 -5.28 8.16
C LEU A 69 9.94 -4.08 7.32
N TYR A 70 8.96 -4.27 6.43
CA TYR A 70 8.63 -3.32 5.37
C TYR A 70 7.16 -2.87 5.34
N GLY A 71 6.32 -3.42 6.21
CA GLY A 71 4.87 -3.15 6.24
C GLY A 71 4.51 -1.68 6.48
N LYS A 72 5.43 -0.89 7.05
CA LYS A 72 5.30 0.55 7.31
C LYS A 72 6.44 1.34 6.68
N SER A 73 6.83 0.95 5.46
CA SER A 73 7.98 1.55 4.78
C SER A 73 7.73 2.97 4.33
N VAL A 74 6.52 3.34 3.89
CA VAL A 74 6.20 4.71 3.45
C VAL A 74 6.28 5.70 4.61
N ARG A 75 6.98 6.82 4.39
CA ARG A 75 7.18 7.88 5.40
C ARG A 75 6.76 9.23 4.84
N LEU A 76 6.03 9.98 5.66
CA LEU A 76 5.75 11.38 5.40
C LEU A 76 7.02 12.23 5.62
N GLN A 77 7.21 13.24 4.78
CA GLN A 77 8.27 14.23 4.92
C GLN A 77 7.90 15.25 6.00
N PRO A 78 8.89 15.77 6.76
CA PRO A 78 8.66 16.80 7.77
C PRO A 78 7.86 17.99 7.21
N GLU A 79 6.93 18.47 8.03
CA GLU A 79 5.91 19.44 7.61
C GLU A 79 6.00 20.79 8.34
N GLU A 80 7.04 21.01 9.16
CA GLU A 80 7.22 22.26 9.89
C GLU A 80 7.31 23.45 8.93
N GLY A 81 6.45 24.45 9.15
CA GLY A 81 6.36 25.64 8.30
C GLY A 81 5.70 25.40 6.93
N ARG A 82 5.17 24.20 6.65
CA ARG A 82 4.42 23.91 5.43
C ARG A 82 2.95 24.30 5.57
N SER A 83 2.35 24.75 4.47
CA SER A 83 0.92 25.07 4.43
C SER A 83 0.07 23.80 4.49
N GLU A 84 -1.18 23.94 4.94
CA GLU A 84 -2.15 22.84 4.96
C GLU A 84 -2.38 22.24 3.56
N ALA A 85 -2.35 23.07 2.52
CA ALA A 85 -2.45 22.60 1.13
C ALA A 85 -1.26 21.67 0.76
N TRP A 86 -0.06 21.97 1.24
CA TRP A 86 1.12 21.13 1.00
C TRP A 86 1.03 19.81 1.77
N LYS A 87 0.61 19.84 3.04
CA LYS A 87 0.41 18.63 3.86
C LYS A 87 -0.61 17.69 3.23
N ARG A 88 -1.75 18.24 2.80
CA ARG A 88 -2.77 17.51 2.04
C ARG A 88 -2.22 16.94 0.74
N GLY A 89 -1.43 17.72 0.00
CA GLY A 89 -0.79 17.25 -1.23
C GLY A 89 0.14 16.06 -0.97
N GLN A 90 0.93 16.11 0.10
CA GLN A 90 1.80 15.01 0.48
C GLN A 90 1.01 13.75 0.82
N TYR A 91 -0.03 13.87 1.65
CA TYR A 91 -0.92 12.76 1.98
C TYR A 91 -1.55 12.12 0.73
N MET A 92 -2.01 12.94 -0.22
CA MET A 92 -2.58 12.47 -1.49
C MET A 92 -1.55 11.72 -2.35
N VAL A 93 -0.29 12.18 -2.38
CA VAL A 93 0.76 11.56 -3.21
C VAL A 93 1.31 10.29 -2.57
N GLU A 94 1.60 10.32 -1.27
CA GLU A 94 2.26 9.21 -0.58
C GLU A 94 1.28 8.10 -0.18
N VAL A 95 0.08 8.47 0.25
CA VAL A 95 -0.86 7.56 0.91
C VAL A 95 -1.97 7.15 -0.05
N LEU A 96 -2.88 8.08 -0.40
CA LEU A 96 -4.08 7.74 -1.17
C LEU A 96 -3.79 7.40 -2.63
N GLY A 97 -2.92 8.19 -3.27
CA GLY A 97 -2.50 7.98 -4.66
C GLY A 97 -1.33 7.00 -4.80
N HIS A 98 -0.72 6.60 -3.67
CA HIS A 98 0.37 5.62 -3.59
C HIS A 98 1.41 5.78 -4.72
N CYS A 99 1.75 7.03 -5.04
CA CYS A 99 2.53 7.37 -6.23
C CYS A 99 3.94 6.76 -6.16
N GLY A 100 4.46 6.60 -4.94
CA GLY A 100 5.73 5.94 -4.68
C GLY A 100 5.79 4.50 -5.17
N GLU A 101 4.67 3.78 -5.28
CA GLU A 101 4.66 2.38 -5.73
C GLU A 101 5.23 2.18 -7.14
N CYS A 102 5.12 3.21 -7.99
CA CYS A 102 5.67 3.28 -9.35
C CYS A 102 6.84 4.26 -9.48
N HIS A 103 6.86 5.34 -8.68
CA HIS A 103 7.85 6.42 -8.81
C HIS A 103 9.00 6.34 -7.80
N THR A 104 9.11 5.29 -7.00
CA THR A 104 10.25 5.08 -6.08
C THR A 104 10.87 3.72 -6.39
N PRO A 105 12.21 3.61 -6.47
CA PRO A 105 12.84 2.33 -6.75
C PRO A 105 12.64 1.35 -5.60
N ARG A 106 12.81 0.05 -5.88
CA ARG A 106 12.66 -1.02 -4.91
C ARG A 106 13.99 -1.72 -4.67
N ASN A 107 14.22 -2.10 -3.42
CA ASN A 107 15.36 -2.94 -3.07
C ASN A 107 15.15 -4.40 -3.53
N LEU A 108 16.16 -5.25 -3.32
CA LEU A 108 16.11 -6.68 -3.71
C LEU A 108 14.96 -7.46 -3.06
N ALA A 109 14.42 -6.99 -1.93
CA ALA A 109 13.27 -7.58 -1.27
C ALA A 109 11.92 -7.02 -1.78
N GLY A 110 11.93 -6.15 -2.79
CA GLY A 110 10.75 -5.53 -3.37
C GLY A 110 10.14 -4.38 -2.55
N ALA A 111 10.80 -3.93 -1.48
CA ALA A 111 10.35 -2.79 -0.68
C ALA A 111 10.85 -1.47 -1.25
N LEU A 112 10.07 -0.40 -1.10
CA LEU A 112 10.42 0.94 -1.58
C LEU A 112 11.67 1.50 -0.87
N GLU A 113 12.61 2.02 -1.65
CA GLU A 113 13.79 2.75 -1.17
C GLU A 113 13.40 4.21 -0.88
N GLN A 114 12.95 4.49 0.34
CA GLN A 114 12.42 5.81 0.73
C GLN A 114 13.44 6.95 0.70
N ASP A 115 14.73 6.65 0.74
CA ASP A 115 15.81 7.60 0.51
C ASP A 115 15.86 8.11 -0.94
N LYS A 116 15.26 7.37 -1.88
CA LYS A 116 15.14 7.69 -3.31
C LYS A 116 13.69 7.98 -3.71
N ARG A 117 12.87 8.42 -2.76
CA ARG A 117 11.44 8.70 -2.95
C ARG A 117 11.19 9.61 -4.15
N LEU A 118 10.28 9.19 -5.03
CA LEU A 118 9.86 9.90 -6.25
C LEU A 118 11.00 10.17 -7.28
N SER A 119 12.12 9.45 -7.23
CA SER A 119 13.18 9.58 -8.24
C SER A 119 12.90 8.82 -9.55
N GLY A 120 11.74 8.17 -9.65
CA GLY A 120 11.42 7.17 -10.67
C GLY A 120 11.69 5.75 -10.17
N GLY A 121 10.94 4.79 -10.70
CA GLY A 121 11.11 3.36 -10.41
C GLY A 121 11.22 2.58 -11.71
N LEU A 122 12.04 1.53 -11.70
CA LEU A 122 12.09 0.57 -12.81
C LEU A 122 10.90 -0.39 -12.67
N LEU A 123 10.01 -0.38 -13.66
CA LEU A 123 8.86 -1.28 -13.71
C LEU A 123 9.05 -2.22 -14.89
N ASN A 124 9.11 -3.53 -14.64
CA ASN A 124 9.29 -4.55 -15.69
C ASN A 124 10.56 -4.38 -16.56
N GLY A 125 11.59 -3.70 -16.03
CA GLY A 125 12.89 -3.57 -16.70
C GLY A 125 13.10 -2.28 -17.51
N TYR A 126 12.22 -1.29 -17.37
CA TYR A 126 12.32 0.05 -17.97
C TYR A 126 11.89 1.13 -16.99
#